data_AF-A0A2V8XGD1-F1
#
_entry.id   AF-A0A2V8XGD1-F1
#
_cell.length_a   1.000
_cell.length_b   1.000
_cell.length_c   1.000
_cell.angle_alpha   90.00
_cell.angle_beta   90.00
_cell.angle_gamma   90.00
#
_symmetry.space_group_name_H-M   'P 1'
#
loop_
_entity.id
_entity.type
_entity.pdbx_description
1 polymer ?
#
loop_
_entity_poly.entity_id
_entity_poly.type
_entity_poly.pdbx_seq_one_letter_code
_entity_poly.pdbx_strand_id
1 'polypeptide(L)'
;NLSAELIAGLTEFKSAVPINDFLSRLLLFQAQDRIPPRRAAVMAYTCNLLLRTLPAIDKEVHPPNDAPQEIIMDLPRPKRDWPEDPERALYKRMSSQSVPNNGETPNTTNTKESS
;
A
#
# COMPACT_ATOMS: atom_id res chain seq x y z
N ASN A 1 16.96 26.37 -28.37
CA ASN A 1 17.84 26.01 -27.24
C ASN A 1 17.20 24.83 -26.52
N LEU A 2 17.79 23.63 -26.59
CA LEU A 2 17.15 22.37 -26.15
C LEU A 2 16.76 22.36 -24.68
N SER A 3 17.63 22.90 -23.82
CA SER A 3 17.37 23.01 -22.38
C SER A 3 16.13 23.84 -22.09
N ALA A 4 15.99 25.00 -22.76
CA ALA A 4 14.85 25.90 -22.60
C ALA A 4 13.52 25.24 -22.99
N GLU A 5 13.51 24.41 -24.04
CA GLU A 5 12.32 23.68 -24.50
C GLU A 5 11.95 22.55 -23.51
N LEU A 6 12.96 21.86 -22.98
CA LEU A 6 12.80 20.79 -22.00
C LEU A 6 12.25 21.30 -20.67
N ILE A 7 12.70 22.48 -20.22
CA ILE A 7 12.28 23.10 -18.95
C ILE A 7 11.15 24.13 -19.14
N ALA A 8 10.62 24.32 -20.35
CA ALA A 8 9.61 25.34 -20.62
C ALA A 8 8.40 25.20 -19.69
N GLY A 9 8.02 26.27 -18.99
CA GLY A 9 6.89 26.25 -18.06
C GLY A 9 7.11 25.43 -16.79
N LEU A 10 8.32 24.91 -16.54
CA LEU A 10 8.68 24.25 -15.28
C LEU A 10 9.43 25.23 -14.40
N THR A 11 8.80 25.62 -13.29
CA THR A 11 9.42 26.44 -12.25
C THR A 11 10.04 25.56 -11.17
N GLU A 12 9.33 24.53 -10.72
CA GLU A 12 9.76 23.64 -9.63
C GLU A 12 9.21 22.21 -9.79
N PHE A 13 9.91 21.23 -9.23
CA PHE A 13 9.50 19.82 -9.20
C PHE A 13 8.87 19.42 -7.85
N LYS A 14 7.83 20.15 -7.42
CA LYS A 14 7.18 19.93 -6.10
C LYS A 14 5.97 19.01 -6.14
N SER A 15 5.51 18.60 -7.32
CA SER A 15 4.36 17.71 -7.46
C SER A 15 4.50 16.80 -8.67
N ALA A 16 3.65 15.77 -8.75
CA ALA A 16 3.73 14.76 -9.80
C ALA A 16 3.43 15.33 -11.20
N VAL A 17 2.58 16.37 -11.29
CA VAL A 17 2.17 17.00 -12.56
C VAL A 17 3.37 17.56 -13.35
N PRO A 18 4.15 18.54 -12.83
CA PRO A 18 5.30 19.08 -13.55
C PRO A 18 6.39 18.02 -13.83
N ILE A 19 6.56 17.03 -12.93
CA ILE A 19 7.50 15.94 -13.17
C ILE A 19 7.07 15.09 -14.37
N ASN A 20 5.78 14.76 -14.48
CA ASN A 20 5.25 13.99 -15.62
C ASN A 20 5.31 14.78 -16.93
N ASP A 21 5.07 16.09 -16.91
CA ASP A 21 5.21 16.95 -18.09
C ASP A 21 6.66 17.03 -18.58
N PHE A 22 7.62 17.08 -17.65
CA PHE A 22 9.04 16.99 -17.97
C PHE A 22 9.40 15.64 -18.59
N LEU A 23 8.96 14.53 -17.96
CA LEU A 23 9.22 13.17 -18.46
C LEU A 23 8.63 12.94 -19.86
N SER A 24 7.44 13.48 -20.12
CA SER A 24 6.79 13.40 -21.43
C SER A 24 7.61 14.09 -22.52
N ARG A 25 8.13 15.29 -22.23
CA ARG A 25 9.01 16.02 -23.15
C ARG A 25 10.36 15.35 -23.32
N LEU A 26 10.91 14.82 -22.23
CA LEU A 26 12.15 14.05 -22.26
C LEU A 26 12.03 12.84 -23.21
N LEU A 27 10.90 12.13 -23.14
CA LEU A 27 10.60 11.01 -24.04
C LEU A 27 10.54 11.46 -25.50
N LEU A 28 9.86 12.58 -25.79
CA LEU A 28 9.78 13.12 -27.15
C LEU A 28 11.18 13.49 -27.69
N PHE A 29 12.02 14.14 -26.89
CA PHE A 29 13.37 14.49 -27.34
C PHE A 29 14.31 13.30 -27.46
N GLN A 30 14.14 12.27 -26.65
CA GLN A 30 14.87 11.02 -26.82
C GLN A 30 14.44 10.30 -28.11
N ALA A 31 13.14 10.26 -28.41
CA ALA A 31 12.62 9.66 -29.65
C ALA A 31 13.05 10.43 -30.91
N GLN A 32 13.35 11.71 -30.79
CA GLN A 32 13.88 12.57 -31.87
C GLN A 32 15.42 12.52 -31.97
N ASP A 33 16.10 11.65 -31.21
CA ASP A 33 17.57 11.58 -31.10
C ASP A 33 18.24 12.91 -30.67
N ARG A 34 17.49 13.84 -30.07
CA ARG A 34 18.00 15.11 -29.55
C ARG A 34 18.69 14.96 -28.19
N ILE A 35 18.38 13.90 -27.45
CA ILE A 35 18.98 13.56 -26.16
C ILE A 35 19.42 12.10 -26.18
N PRO A 36 20.68 11.78 -25.86
CA PRO A 36 21.16 10.41 -25.86
C PRO A 36 20.50 9.59 -24.73
N PRO A 37 20.20 8.30 -24.95
CA PRO A 37 19.48 7.45 -23.99
C PRO A 37 20.10 7.44 -22.60
N ARG A 38 21.42 7.44 -22.50
CA ARG A 38 22.13 7.44 -21.21
C ARG A 38 21.83 8.69 -20.38
N ARG A 39 21.75 9.87 -21.00
CA ARG A 39 21.43 11.12 -20.29
C ARG A 39 19.95 11.17 -19.91
N ALA A 40 19.08 10.72 -20.82
CA ALA A 40 17.65 10.64 -20.55
C ALA A 40 17.35 9.69 -19.38
N ALA A 41 18.00 8.52 -19.34
CA ALA A 41 17.85 7.56 -18.24
C ALA A 41 18.22 8.15 -16.88
N VAL A 42 19.33 8.90 -16.80
CA VAL A 42 19.74 9.56 -15.54
C VAL A 42 18.71 10.62 -15.12
N MET A 43 18.23 11.45 -16.04
CA MET A 43 17.20 12.45 -15.74
C MET A 43 15.89 11.79 -15.28
N ALA A 44 15.44 10.75 -15.98
CA ALA A 44 14.24 10.01 -15.63
C ALA A 44 14.37 9.32 -14.25
N TYR A 45 15.55 8.79 -13.93
CA TYR A 45 15.82 8.22 -12.62
C TYR A 45 15.72 9.27 -11.50
N THR A 46 16.30 10.46 -11.70
CA THR A 46 16.17 11.56 -10.74
C THR A 46 14.70 11.98 -10.55
N CYS A 47 13.92 12.09 -11.63
CA CYS A 47 12.48 12.34 -11.55
C CYS A 47 11.74 11.24 -10.78
N ASN A 48 12.11 9.97 -10.96
CA ASN A 48 11.56 8.87 -10.19
C ASN A 48 11.89 8.98 -8.70
N LEU A 49 13.09 9.44 -8.32
CA LEU A 49 13.41 9.70 -6.92
C LEU A 49 12.50 10.78 -6.32
N LEU A 50 12.29 11.87 -7.06
CA LEU A 50 11.38 12.94 -6.64
C LEU A 50 9.95 12.42 -6.45
N LEU A 51 9.41 11.69 -7.42
CA LEU A 51 8.07 11.09 -7.34
C LEU A 51 7.90 10.18 -6.13
N ARG A 52 8.93 9.37 -5.79
CA ARG A 52 8.88 8.46 -4.63
C ARG A 52 8.88 9.19 -3.30
N THR A 53 9.39 10.41 -3.24
CA THR A 53 9.37 11.23 -2.02
C THR A 53 8.09 12.03 -1.85
N LEU A 54 7.29 12.24 -2.91
CA LEU A 54 6.05 13.02 -2.82
C LEU A 54 5.08 12.51 -1.75
N PRO A 55 4.82 11.19 -1.58
CA PRO A 55 3.93 10.72 -0.52
C PRO A 55 4.49 10.95 0.89
N ALA A 56 5.81 10.99 1.06
CA ALA A 56 6.42 11.30 2.34
C ALA A 56 6.28 12.79 2.66
N ILE A 57 6.55 13.65 1.68
CA ILE A 57 6.36 15.11 1.77
C ILE A 57 4.88 15.42 2.05
N ASP A 58 3.96 14.75 1.37
CA ASP A 58 2.52 14.94 1.57
C ASP A 58 2.11 14.62 3.01
N LYS A 59 2.67 13.57 3.64
CA LYS A 59 2.46 13.26 5.06
C LYS A 59 3.07 14.28 6.01
N GLU A 60 4.18 14.93 5.64
CA GLU A 60 4.79 15.99 6.44
C GLU A 60 3.98 17.30 6.40
N VAL A 61 3.43 17.64 5.22
CA VAL A 61 2.63 18.86 5.01
C VAL A 61 1.19 18.68 5.46
N HIS A 62 0.62 17.49 5.25
CA HIS A 62 -0.71 17.08 5.64
C HIS A 62 -0.58 15.92 6.65
N PRO A 63 -0.20 16.21 7.91
CA PRO A 63 -0.13 15.18 8.92
C PRO A 63 -1.49 14.47 8.98
N PRO A 64 -1.50 13.13 9.06
CA PRO A 64 -2.74 12.42 9.22
C PRO A 64 -3.43 13.00 10.46
N ASN A 65 -4.66 13.46 10.28
CA ASN A 65 -5.59 13.51 11.41
C ASN A 65 -5.51 12.12 12.07
N ASP A 66 -5.61 11.98 13.39
CA ASP A 66 -5.43 10.70 14.13
C ASP A 66 -6.31 9.51 13.67
N ALA A 67 -7.05 9.67 12.56
CA ALA A 67 -7.67 8.62 11.78
C ALA A 67 -6.65 7.52 11.39
N PRO A 68 -6.95 6.25 11.71
CA PRO A 68 -6.15 5.11 11.27
C PRO A 68 -6.13 5.02 9.74
N GLN A 69 -5.00 4.61 9.17
CA GLN A 69 -4.88 4.37 7.73
C GLN A 69 -5.86 3.26 7.31
N GLU A 70 -6.75 3.56 6.37
CA GLU A 70 -7.69 2.58 5.82
C GLU A 70 -6.95 1.62 4.87
N ILE A 71 -6.68 0.41 5.34
CA ILE A 71 -6.15 -0.68 4.50
C ILE A 71 -7.34 -1.33 3.80
N ILE A 72 -7.56 -0.97 2.54
CA ILE A 72 -8.61 -1.56 1.70
C ILE A 72 -8.09 -2.88 1.12
N MET A 73 -8.67 -4.01 1.54
CA MET A 73 -8.31 -5.36 1.13
C MET A 73 -9.23 -5.91 0.03
N ASP A 74 -9.48 -5.11 -1.01
CA ASP A 74 -10.41 -5.44 -2.11
C ASP A 74 -9.84 -6.42 -3.14
N LEU A 75 -8.53 -6.71 -3.07
CA LEU A 75 -7.92 -7.66 -3.98
C LEU A 75 -8.28 -9.10 -3.56
N PRO A 76 -8.99 -9.87 -4.41
CA PRO A 76 -9.31 -11.25 -4.10
C PRO A 76 -8.02 -12.03 -3.85
N ARG A 77 -7.98 -12.80 -2.76
CA ARG A 77 -6.82 -13.64 -2.44
C ARG A 77 -6.49 -14.52 -3.66
N PRO A 78 -5.23 -14.56 -4.12
CA PRO A 78 -4.82 -15.48 -5.17
C PRO A 78 -5.24 -16.91 -4.80
N LYS A 79 -5.79 -17.67 -5.76
CA LYS A 79 -6.07 -19.10 -5.56
C LYS A 79 -4.75 -19.83 -5.36
N ARG A 80 -4.42 -20.08 -4.09
CA ARG A 80 -3.25 -20.85 -3.67
C ARG A 80 -3.69 -22.32 -3.75
N ASP A 81 -3.43 -22.98 -4.88
CA ASP A 81 -3.68 -24.42 -5.07
C ASP A 81 -2.61 -25.21 -4.31
N TRP A 82 -2.70 -25.28 -2.97
CA TRP A 82 -1.80 -26.15 -2.21
C TRP A 82 -2.34 -27.57 -2.30
N PRO A 83 -1.48 -28.56 -2.58
CA PRO A 83 -1.81 -29.94 -2.26
C PRO A 83 -2.31 -29.99 -0.82
N GLU A 84 -3.44 -30.66 -0.56
CA GLU A 84 -3.90 -30.88 0.81
C GLU A 84 -2.86 -31.75 1.51
N ASP A 85 -1.97 -31.10 2.23
CA ASP A 85 -1.09 -31.76 3.19
C ASP A 85 -2.01 -32.46 4.22
N PRO A 86 -1.81 -33.77 4.50
CA PRO A 86 -2.56 -34.49 5.52
C PRO A 86 -2.57 -33.76 6.88
N GLU A 87 -1.53 -33.00 7.23
CA GLU A 87 -1.54 -32.18 8.43
C GLU A 87 -2.60 -31.08 8.37
N ARG A 88 -2.75 -30.42 7.22
CA ARG A 88 -3.74 -29.34 7.03
C ARG A 88 -5.17 -29.87 7.11
N ALA A 89 -5.40 -31.10 6.63
CA ALA A 89 -6.67 -31.80 6.78
C ALA A 89 -6.96 -32.11 8.26
N LEU A 90 -5.94 -32.52 9.03
CA LEU A 90 -6.06 -32.75 10.47
C LEU A 90 -6.41 -31.47 11.23
N TYR A 91 -5.69 -30.36 10.99
CA TYR A 91 -5.98 -29.06 11.61
C TYR A 91 -7.41 -28.58 11.31
N LYS A 92 -7.86 -28.73 10.06
CA LYS A 92 -9.22 -28.37 9.66
C LYS A 92 -10.27 -29.20 10.38
N ARG A 93 -10.04 -30.52 10.53
CA ARG A 93 -10.94 -31.44 11.25
C ARG A 93 -11.00 -31.17 12.75
N MET A 94 -9.88 -30.81 13.37
CA MET A 94 -9.85 -30.43 14.77
C MET A 94 -10.55 -29.08 15.01
N SER A 95 -10.37 -28.12 14.10
CA SER A 95 -10.99 -26.79 14.23
C SER A 95 -12.52 -26.81 14.09
N SER A 96 -13.08 -27.81 13.40
CA SER A 96 -14.52 -27.95 13.19
C SER A 96 -15.23 -28.76 14.29
N GLN A 97 -14.50 -29.36 15.24
CA GLN A 97 -15.11 -29.99 16.40
C GLN A 97 -15.43 -28.92 17.45
N SER A 98 -16.69 -28.48 17.45
CA SER A 98 -17.30 -27.72 18.52
C SER A 98 -17.16 -28.48 19.84
N VAL A 99 -16.52 -27.87 20.84
CA VAL A 99 -16.46 -28.37 22.21
C VAL A 99 -17.90 -28.50 22.74
N PRO A 100 -18.35 -29.67 23.24
CA PRO A 100 -19.66 -29.77 23.87
C PRO A 100 -19.68 -28.94 25.16
N ASN A 101 -20.61 -27.99 25.22
CA ASN A 101 -20.86 -27.16 26.39
C ASN A 101 -21.57 -27.98 27.48
N ASN A 102 -20.81 -28.68 28.33
CA ASN A 102 -21.36 -29.24 29.56
C ASN A 102 -21.43 -28.14 30.62
N GLY A 103 -22.49 -27.33 30.56
CA GLY A 103 -22.81 -26.35 31.59
C GLY A 103 -23.39 -27.04 32.82
N GLU A 104 -22.53 -27.48 33.76
CA GLU A 104 -22.95 -27.67 35.15
C GLU A 104 -23.17 -26.30 35.78
N THR A 105 -24.42 -25.96 36.07
CA THR A 105 -24.75 -24.80 36.91
C THR A 105 -24.70 -25.19 38.39
N PRO A 106 -23.81 -24.62 39.22
CA PRO A 106 -23.90 -24.82 40.65
C PRO A 106 -25.06 -23.99 41.22
N ASN A 107 -26.07 -24.69 41.74
CA ASN A 107 -27.09 -24.13 42.63
C ASN A 107 -26.43 -23.64 43.92
N THR A 108 -26.65 -22.37 44.29
CA THR A 108 -26.55 -21.93 45.69
C THR A 108 -27.82 -21.21 46.09
N THR A 109 -28.74 -21.99 46.66
CA THR A 109 -29.77 -21.57 47.60
C THR A 109 -29.12 -20.89 48.81
N ASN A 110 -29.52 -19.66 49.13
CA ASN A 110 -29.33 -19.11 50.48
C ASN A 110 -30.70 -18.74 51.06
N THR A 111 -31.09 -19.52 52.06
CA THR A 111 -32.26 -19.34 52.93
C THR A 111 -31.79 -18.66 54.22
N LYS A 112 -32.46 -17.54 54.55
CA LYS A 112 -32.79 -16.93 55.86
C LYS A 112 -31.73 -16.83 56.97
N GLU A 113 -31.67 -15.66 57.61
CA GLU A 113 -32.12 -15.35 58.99
C GLU A 113 -31.76 -13.88 59.32
N SER A 114 -32.72 -12.98 59.53
CA SER A 114 -33.29 -12.56 60.83
C SER A 114 -32.26 -11.95 61.79
N SER A 115 -32.27 -10.62 61.93
CA SER A 115 -32.84 -9.93 63.10
C SER A 115 -32.96 -8.42 62.88
#